data_AF-A0A059EZ24-F1
#
_entry.id   AF-A0A059EZ24-F1
#
_cell.length_a   1.000
_cell.length_b   1.000
_cell.length_c   1.000
_cell.angle_alpha   90.00
_cell.angle_beta   90.00
_cell.angle_gamma   90.00
#
_symmetry.space_group_name_H-M   'P 1'
#
loop_
_entity.id
_entity.type
_entity.pdbx_description
1 polymer ?
#
loop_
_entity_poly.entity_id
_entity_poly.type
_entity_poly.pdbx_seq_one_letter_code
_entity_poly.pdbx_strand_id
1 'polypeptide(L)'
;MVSDYSKFKDLDSSDSLSDPHPNIDTKEWKKMRERQKQERKQQLHKELQILERKKFKTAEELQRINKITIELKPKFVEVEVSTHIAENEEDYFEPLLFLMTHNSLQDFISFIEVNSFDLCKFEEFCLFNLSENIKDNNIEESKLLCKIALYFRYTIRSGKSFIKKLNSALNDEKVYAEFEKEVDSFYLKSKECILNVKKE
;
A
#
# COMPACT_ATOMS: atom_id res chain seq x y z
N MET A 1 -5.10 -6.25 26.01
CA MET A 1 -4.99 -4.79 25.91
C MET A 1 -6.26 -4.28 25.26
N VAL A 2 -6.98 -3.38 25.91
CA VAL A 2 -8.15 -2.71 25.31
C VAL A 2 -7.61 -1.55 24.50
N SER A 3 -7.72 -1.63 23.18
CA SER A 3 -7.32 -0.53 22.29
C SER A 3 -8.26 0.64 22.52
N ASP A 4 -7.70 1.81 22.84
CA ASP A 4 -8.45 3.04 23.03
C ASP A 4 -8.82 3.63 21.67
N TYR A 5 -10.06 3.42 21.25
CA TYR A 5 -10.63 3.94 20.00
C TYR A 5 -11.15 5.38 20.12
N SER A 6 -10.89 6.09 21.22
CA SER A 6 -11.32 7.49 21.40
C SER A 6 -10.81 8.43 20.30
N LYS A 7 -9.63 8.15 19.71
CA LYS A 7 -9.08 8.90 18.56
C LYS A 7 -9.91 8.76 17.29
N PHE A 8 -10.81 7.79 17.24
CA PHE A 8 -11.69 7.52 16.12
C PHE A 8 -13.13 7.97 16.39
N LYS A 9 -13.46 8.50 17.57
CA LYS A 9 -14.78 9.09 17.83
C LYS A 9 -15.02 10.39 17.05
N ASP A 10 -13.95 11.13 16.75
CA ASP A 10 -14.00 12.30 15.88
C ASP A 10 -13.79 11.95 14.39
N LEU A 11 -13.76 10.65 14.05
CA LEU A 11 -13.99 10.16 12.67
C LEU A 11 -15.49 10.26 12.35
N ASP A 12 -16.07 11.42 12.61
CA ASP A 12 -17.16 11.84 11.78
C ASP A 12 -16.59 11.99 10.37
N SER A 13 -16.73 10.90 9.62
CA SER A 13 -16.59 10.78 8.20
C SER A 13 -17.11 12.06 7.55
N SER A 14 -16.52 12.45 6.43
CA SER A 14 -17.16 13.44 5.56
C SER A 14 -18.63 13.09 5.23
N ASP A 15 -19.06 11.87 5.55
CA ASP A 15 -20.40 11.32 5.37
C ASP A 15 -21.15 10.90 6.65
N SER A 16 -20.70 11.20 7.88
CA SER A 16 -21.54 10.90 9.07
C SER A 16 -22.51 12.03 9.42
N LEU A 17 -23.76 11.76 9.02
CA LEU A 17 -24.97 11.89 9.84
C LEU A 17 -25.42 13.30 10.26
N SER A 18 -25.75 14.10 9.26
CA SER A 18 -27.16 14.50 9.14
C SER A 18 -27.59 14.00 7.78
N ASP A 19 -28.36 12.91 7.74
CA ASP A 19 -29.05 12.59 6.50
C ASP A 19 -29.82 13.84 6.07
N PRO A 20 -29.74 14.25 4.79
CA PRO A 20 -30.53 15.36 4.31
C PRO A 20 -31.99 15.06 4.64
N HIS A 21 -32.68 16.01 5.29
CA HIS A 21 -34.09 15.86 5.59
C HIS A 21 -34.83 15.45 4.30
N PRO A 22 -35.86 14.59 4.33
CA PRO A 22 -36.55 14.07 3.14
C PRO A 22 -37.05 15.13 2.14
N ASN A 23 -37.08 16.41 2.54
CA ASN A 23 -37.53 17.55 1.74
C ASN A 23 -36.37 18.39 1.18
N ILE A 24 -35.11 17.98 1.36
CA ILE A 24 -33.94 18.70 0.89
C ILE A 24 -33.33 17.95 -0.29
N ASP A 25 -33.10 18.65 -1.39
CA ASP A 25 -32.35 18.09 -2.52
C ASP A 25 -30.91 17.81 -2.09
N THR A 26 -30.57 16.52 -2.07
CA THR A 26 -29.26 16.01 -1.66
C THR A 26 -28.11 16.59 -2.50
N LYS A 27 -28.35 16.91 -3.78
CA LYS A 27 -27.33 17.45 -4.69
C LYS A 27 -27.03 18.91 -4.36
N GLU A 28 -28.05 19.70 -4.08
CA GLU A 28 -27.89 21.11 -3.68
C GLU A 28 -27.30 21.23 -2.28
N TRP A 29 -27.73 20.37 -1.36
CA TRP A 29 -27.21 20.33 0.01
C TRP A 29 -25.72 20.01 0.06
N LYS A 30 -25.27 19.02 -0.74
CA LYS A 30 -23.83 18.69 -0.86
C LYS A 30 -23.03 19.89 -1.39
N LYS A 31 -23.50 20.54 -2.46
CA LYS A 31 -22.85 21.74 -3.02
C LYS A 31 -22.80 22.90 -2.02
N MET A 32 -23.85 23.11 -1.24
CA MET A 32 -23.89 24.15 -0.20
C MET A 32 -22.86 23.85 0.90
N ARG A 33 -22.76 22.59 1.37
CA ARG A 33 -21.79 22.16 2.38
C ARG A 33 -20.35 22.30 1.89
N GLU A 34 -20.08 21.91 0.65
CA GLU A 34 -18.78 22.12 0.00
C GLU A 34 -18.40 23.61 -0.04
N ARG A 35 -19.35 24.47 -0.44
CA ARG A 35 -19.15 25.92 -0.47
C ARG A 35 -18.86 26.48 0.93
N GLN A 36 -19.64 26.13 1.94
CA GLN A 36 -19.41 26.56 3.33
C GLN A 36 -18.04 26.11 3.85
N LYS A 37 -17.62 24.88 3.53
CA LYS A 37 -16.30 24.35 3.90
C LYS A 37 -15.17 25.14 3.22
N GLN A 38 -15.31 25.45 1.94
CA GLN A 38 -14.35 26.26 1.20
C GLN A 38 -14.27 27.69 1.74
N GLU A 39 -15.41 28.34 2.00
CA GLU A 39 -15.47 29.69 2.57
C GLU A 39 -14.80 29.75 3.95
N ARG A 40 -15.09 28.78 4.84
CA ARG A 40 -14.44 28.68 6.15
C ARG A 40 -12.92 28.51 6.01
N LYS A 41 -12.46 27.66 5.08
CA LYS A 41 -11.03 27.47 4.82
C LYS A 41 -10.37 28.77 4.34
N GLN A 42 -11.03 29.51 3.46
CA GLN A 42 -10.54 30.81 2.98
C GLN A 42 -10.48 31.86 4.10
N GLN A 43 -11.47 31.90 4.99
CA GLN A 43 -11.48 32.80 6.15
C GLN A 43 -10.30 32.50 7.10
N LEU A 44 -10.07 31.23 7.42
CA LEU A 44 -8.95 30.80 8.25
C LEU A 44 -7.59 31.13 7.62
N HIS A 45 -7.43 30.98 6.30
CA HIS A 45 -6.21 31.40 5.60
C HIS A 45 -5.99 32.91 5.66
N LYS A 46 -7.04 33.73 5.50
CA LYS A 46 -6.96 35.19 5.62
C LYS A 46 -6.58 35.60 7.04
N GLU A 47 -7.19 34.98 8.06
CA GLU A 47 -6.87 35.22 9.48
C GLU A 47 -5.40 34.91 9.77
N LEU A 48 -4.90 33.76 9.29
CA LEU A 48 -3.51 33.34 9.44
C LEU A 48 -2.54 34.33 8.78
N GLN A 49 -2.81 34.78 7.56
CA GLN A 49 -1.96 35.78 6.88
C GLN A 49 -1.89 37.11 7.64
N ILE A 50 -3.02 37.56 8.22
CA ILE A 50 -3.06 38.80 9.01
C ILE A 50 -2.22 38.63 10.28
N LEU A 51 -2.37 37.51 10.99
CA LEU A 51 -1.63 37.24 12.22
C LEU A 51 -0.13 37.05 11.96
N GLU A 52 0.26 36.41 10.86
CA GLU A 52 1.66 36.18 10.50
C GLU A 52 2.42 37.47 10.16
N ARG A 53 1.74 38.43 9.51
CA ARG A 53 2.30 39.73 9.11
C ARG A 53 2.60 40.67 10.30
N LYS A 54 2.07 40.39 11.50
CA LYS A 54 2.39 41.18 12.69
C LYS A 54 3.84 40.96 13.13
N LYS A 55 4.60 42.05 13.28
CA LYS A 55 6.02 42.02 13.73
C LYS A 55 6.18 41.56 15.18
N PHE A 56 5.21 41.87 16.04
CA PHE A 56 5.18 41.44 17.43
C PHE A 56 3.86 40.71 17.66
N LYS A 57 3.92 39.50 18.22
CA LYS A 57 2.77 38.62 18.43
C LYS A 57 2.60 38.40 19.92
N THR A 58 1.37 38.52 20.42
CA THR A 58 1.06 38.17 21.80
C THR A 58 1.01 36.64 21.96
N ALA A 59 1.06 36.16 23.20
CA ALA A 59 0.93 34.73 23.50
C ALA A 59 -0.41 34.15 22.99
N GLU A 60 -1.48 34.95 23.05
CA GLU A 60 -2.81 34.59 22.53
C GLU A 60 -2.81 34.44 21.01
N GLU A 61 -2.13 35.33 20.30
CA GLU A 61 -2.00 35.28 18.84
C GLU A 61 -1.17 34.07 18.38
N LEU A 62 -0.12 33.72 19.12
CA LEU A 62 0.66 32.50 18.86
C LEU A 62 -0.16 31.23 19.07
N GLN A 63 -0.97 31.17 20.14
CA GLN A 63 -1.90 30.06 20.35
C GLN A 63 -2.96 29.99 19.24
N ARG A 64 -3.46 31.14 18.80
CA ARG A 64 -4.45 31.21 17.72
C ARG A 64 -3.87 30.75 16.38
N ILE A 65 -2.65 31.18 16.04
CA ILE A 65 -1.91 30.68 14.87
C ILE A 65 -1.78 29.15 14.95
N ASN A 66 -1.37 28.59 16.09
CA ASN A 66 -1.20 27.15 16.21
C ASN A 66 -2.53 26.38 16.02
N LYS A 67 -3.62 26.88 16.60
CA LYS A 67 -4.96 26.30 16.42
C LYS A 67 -5.40 26.33 14.94
N ILE A 68 -5.24 27.47 14.27
CA ILE A 68 -5.60 27.61 12.84
C ILE A 68 -4.73 26.68 11.98
N THR A 69 -3.43 26.59 12.27
CA THR A 69 -2.50 25.70 11.55
C THR A 69 -2.87 24.23 11.72
N ILE A 70 -3.30 23.81 12.92
CA ILE A 70 -3.77 22.44 13.16
C ILE A 70 -5.09 22.17 12.41
N GLU A 71 -6.01 23.13 12.37
CA GLU A 71 -7.30 23.00 11.69
C GLU A 71 -7.17 23.00 10.15
N LEU A 72 -6.22 23.76 9.60
CA LEU A 72 -5.93 23.82 8.17
C LEU A 72 -5.09 22.64 7.69
N LYS A 73 -4.36 21.95 8.58
CA LYS A 73 -3.62 20.75 8.22
C LYS A 73 -4.61 19.68 7.75
N PRO A 74 -4.34 19.03 6.62
CA PRO A 74 -5.20 17.95 6.17
C PRO A 74 -5.16 16.84 7.23
N LYS A 75 -6.34 16.36 7.66
CA LYS A 75 -6.46 15.27 8.66
C LYS A 75 -5.76 13.99 8.21
N PHE A 76 -5.52 13.87 6.91
CA PHE A 76 -4.73 12.83 6.26
C PHE A 76 -3.66 13.52 5.43
N VAL A 77 -2.40 13.26 5.73
CA VAL A 77 -1.32 13.50 4.77
C VAL A 77 -1.39 12.31 3.83
N GLU A 78 -1.77 12.55 2.58
CA GLU A 78 -1.42 11.59 1.52
C GLU A 78 0.09 11.44 1.60
N VAL A 79 0.55 10.29 2.09
CA VAL A 79 1.93 9.88 1.85
C VAL A 79 2.02 9.83 0.34
N GLU A 80 2.88 10.65 -0.25
CA GLU A 80 3.25 10.51 -1.65
C GLU A 80 3.81 9.08 -1.82
N VAL A 81 2.92 8.12 -2.09
CA VAL A 81 3.28 7.01 -2.95
C VAL A 81 3.54 7.73 -4.26
N SER A 82 4.82 7.86 -4.62
CA SER A 82 5.23 8.51 -5.84
C SER A 82 4.49 7.87 -7.02
N THR A 83 3.38 8.46 -7.44
CA THR A 83 2.81 8.25 -8.76
C THR A 83 3.70 9.00 -9.75
N HIS A 84 4.98 8.60 -9.81
CA HIS A 84 5.69 8.67 -11.06
C HIS A 84 4.98 7.67 -11.97
N ILE A 85 4.08 8.18 -12.81
CA ILE A 85 3.83 7.59 -14.11
C ILE A 85 5.14 7.77 -14.87
N ALA A 86 6.11 6.91 -14.59
CA ALA A 86 7.24 6.72 -15.48
C ALA A 86 6.66 5.97 -16.66
N GLU A 87 6.57 6.63 -17.81
CA GLU A 87 6.32 6.02 -19.13
C GLU A 87 7.48 5.12 -19.59
N ASN A 88 8.34 4.68 -18.67
CA ASN A 88 9.26 3.58 -18.88
C ASN A 88 8.62 2.38 -18.20
N GLU A 89 8.08 1.45 -18.97
CA GLU A 89 7.88 0.10 -18.46
C GLU A 89 9.22 -0.34 -17.86
N GLU A 90 9.28 -0.50 -16.53
CA GLU A 90 10.47 -1.04 -15.89
C GLU A 90 10.67 -2.44 -16.47
N ASP A 91 11.80 -2.65 -17.13
CA ASP A 91 12.14 -3.96 -17.69
C ASP A 91 12.46 -4.92 -16.54
N TYR A 92 11.46 -5.72 -16.18
CA TYR A 92 11.54 -6.73 -15.13
C TYR A 92 12.10 -8.06 -15.62
N PHE A 93 12.46 -8.19 -16.91
CA PHE A 93 12.94 -9.45 -17.46
C PHE A 93 14.29 -9.86 -16.85
N GLU A 94 15.29 -8.97 -16.91
CA GLU A 94 16.61 -9.21 -16.32
C GLU A 94 16.56 -9.47 -14.81
N PRO A 95 15.83 -8.66 -14.00
CA PRO A 95 15.56 -8.96 -12.60
C PRO A 95 14.93 -10.33 -12.35
N LEU A 96 13.95 -10.74 -13.15
CA LEU A 96 13.27 -12.02 -12.99
C LEU A 96 14.20 -13.18 -13.33
N LEU A 97 14.94 -13.05 -14.43
CA LEU A 97 15.91 -14.05 -14.86
C LEU A 97 16.97 -14.28 -13.79
N PHE A 98 17.47 -13.21 -13.17
CA PHE A 98 18.38 -13.28 -12.03
C PHE A 98 17.79 -14.08 -10.86
N LEU A 99 16.54 -13.82 -10.47
CA LEU A 99 15.90 -14.54 -9.35
C LEU A 99 15.60 -16.01 -9.70
N MET A 100 15.34 -16.33 -10.97
CA MET A 100 15.15 -17.70 -11.42
C MET A 100 16.46 -18.49 -11.45
N THR A 101 17.59 -17.87 -11.81
CA THR A 101 18.90 -18.53 -11.77
C THR A 101 19.48 -18.58 -10.35
N HIS A 102 19.25 -17.55 -9.55
CA HIS A 102 19.71 -17.40 -8.17
C HIS A 102 18.53 -17.46 -7.20
N ASN A 103 18.07 -18.69 -6.92
CA ASN A 103 16.79 -18.94 -6.27
C ASN A 103 16.85 -19.07 -4.74
N SER A 104 17.97 -18.70 -4.12
CA SER A 104 18.07 -18.73 -2.67
C SER A 104 17.36 -17.52 -2.06
N LEU A 105 16.84 -17.69 -0.84
CA LEU A 105 16.23 -16.57 -0.11
C LEU A 105 17.26 -15.46 0.20
N GLN A 106 18.55 -15.82 0.32
CA GLN A 106 19.64 -14.87 0.49
C GLN A 106 19.81 -13.99 -0.74
N ASP A 107 19.77 -14.56 -1.94
CA ASP A 107 19.87 -13.83 -3.21
C ASP A 107 18.67 -12.89 -3.37
N PHE A 108 17.47 -13.35 -3.01
CA PHE A 108 16.27 -12.51 -2.97
C PHE A 108 16.41 -11.32 -2.01
N ILE A 109 16.95 -11.55 -0.80
CA ILE A 109 17.22 -10.47 0.18
C ILE A 109 18.18 -9.43 -0.41
N SER A 110 19.29 -9.89 -1.00
CA SER A 110 20.25 -9.01 -1.63
C SER A 110 19.62 -8.24 -2.80
N PHE A 111 18.78 -8.90 -3.59
CA PHE A 111 18.05 -8.30 -4.69
C PHE A 111 17.15 -7.14 -4.21
N ILE A 112 16.33 -7.33 -3.18
CA ILE A 112 15.42 -6.28 -2.68
C ILE A 112 16.13 -5.16 -1.90
N GLU A 113 17.37 -5.37 -1.47
CA GLU A 113 18.18 -4.35 -0.80
C GLU A 113 18.89 -3.43 -1.80
N VAL A 114 19.35 -3.99 -2.92
CA VAL A 114 20.05 -3.26 -3.98
C VAL A 114 19.08 -2.51 -4.88
N ASN A 115 17.94 -3.11 -5.18
CA ASN A 115 17.00 -2.56 -6.15
C ASN A 115 15.88 -1.73 -5.49
N SER A 116 15.50 -0.64 -6.16
CA SER A 116 14.46 0.29 -5.71
C SER A 116 13.12 0.12 -6.47
N PHE A 117 12.87 -1.04 -7.07
CA PHE A 117 11.64 -1.31 -7.82
C PHE A 117 10.40 -1.31 -6.92
N ASP A 118 9.25 -1.05 -7.54
CA ASP A 118 7.96 -1.32 -6.91
C ASP A 118 7.75 -2.84 -6.78
N LEU A 119 7.86 -3.33 -5.56
CA LEU A 119 7.74 -4.76 -5.26
C LEU A 119 6.37 -5.33 -5.65
N CYS A 120 5.30 -4.52 -5.59
CA CYS A 120 3.96 -4.96 -5.95
C CYS A 120 3.86 -5.16 -7.47
N LYS A 121 4.35 -4.20 -8.27
CA LYS A 121 4.37 -4.33 -9.73
C LYS A 121 5.25 -5.49 -10.19
N PHE A 122 6.38 -5.70 -9.52
CA PHE A 122 7.24 -6.82 -9.87
C PHE A 122 6.65 -8.17 -9.45
N GLU A 123 5.92 -8.25 -8.32
CA GLU A 123 5.13 -9.43 -7.96
C GLU A 123 4.09 -9.76 -9.05
N GLU A 124 3.36 -8.75 -9.55
CA GLU A 124 2.39 -8.93 -10.63
C GLU A 124 3.05 -9.48 -11.90
N PHE A 125 4.21 -8.97 -12.27
CA PHE A 125 4.99 -9.49 -13.39
C PHE A 125 5.42 -10.96 -13.18
N CYS A 126 5.83 -11.33 -11.97
CA CYS A 126 6.16 -12.72 -11.62
C CYS A 126 4.93 -13.63 -11.74
N LEU A 127 3.77 -13.18 -11.27
CA LEU A 127 2.50 -13.93 -11.34
C LEU A 127 2.00 -14.08 -12.78
N PHE A 128 2.21 -13.07 -13.63
CA PHE A 128 1.93 -13.16 -15.06
C PHE A 128 2.78 -14.28 -15.71
N ASN A 129 4.09 -14.26 -15.49
CA ASN A 129 5.02 -15.28 -16.01
C ASN A 129 4.71 -16.68 -15.45
N LEU A 130 4.28 -16.77 -14.20
CA LEU A 130 3.80 -18.02 -13.61
C LEU A 130 2.59 -18.56 -14.39
N SER A 131 1.66 -17.67 -14.77
CA SER A 131 0.47 -18.07 -15.51
C SER A 131 0.79 -18.61 -16.91
N GLU A 132 1.76 -18.04 -17.60
CA GLU A 132 2.23 -18.53 -18.91
C GLU A 132 2.91 -19.89 -18.75
N ASN A 133 3.82 -20.05 -17.79
CA ASN A 133 4.49 -21.34 -17.54
C ASN A 133 3.50 -22.46 -17.15
N ILE A 134 2.44 -22.13 -16.40
CA ILE A 134 1.38 -23.09 -16.07
C ILE A 134 0.61 -23.52 -17.33
N LYS A 135 0.32 -22.58 -18.25
CA LYS A 135 -0.36 -22.88 -19.53
C LYS A 135 0.50 -23.76 -20.42
N ASP A 136 1.82 -23.54 -20.41
CA ASP A 136 2.80 -24.30 -21.18
C ASP A 136 3.22 -25.63 -20.52
N ASN A 137 2.70 -25.90 -19.32
CA ASN A 137 2.97 -27.10 -18.53
C ASN A 137 4.45 -27.25 -18.11
N ASN A 138 5.14 -26.13 -17.92
CA ASN A 138 6.50 -26.04 -17.37
C ASN A 138 6.46 -26.08 -15.85
N ILE A 139 6.49 -27.29 -15.28
CA ILE A 139 6.22 -27.52 -13.85
C ILE A 139 7.33 -26.94 -12.97
N GLU A 140 8.60 -27.16 -13.31
CA GLU A 140 9.75 -26.76 -12.48
C GLU A 140 9.86 -25.24 -12.40
N GLU A 141 9.75 -24.56 -13.54
CA GLU A 141 9.75 -23.11 -13.64
C GLU A 141 8.53 -22.50 -12.93
N SER A 142 7.36 -23.14 -13.02
CA SER A 142 6.16 -22.71 -12.28
C SER A 142 6.37 -22.78 -10.78
N LYS A 143 6.95 -23.87 -10.26
CA LYS A 143 7.24 -23.99 -8.82
C LYS A 143 8.25 -22.95 -8.35
N LEU A 144 9.26 -22.69 -9.16
CA LEU A 144 10.26 -21.66 -8.90
C LEU A 144 9.63 -20.27 -8.82
N LEU A 145 8.77 -19.93 -9.77
CA LEU A 145 8.02 -18.66 -9.76
C LEU A 145 7.05 -18.57 -8.58
N CYS A 146 6.43 -19.68 -8.17
CA CYS A 146 5.64 -19.75 -6.94
C CYS A 146 6.47 -19.40 -5.70
N LYS A 147 7.69 -19.95 -5.59
CA LYS A 147 8.62 -19.67 -4.49
C LYS A 147 9.00 -18.20 -4.45
N ILE A 148 9.36 -17.63 -5.60
CA ILE A 148 9.69 -16.19 -5.74
C ILE A 148 8.48 -15.32 -5.36
N ALA A 149 7.28 -15.65 -5.85
CA ALA A 149 6.06 -14.92 -5.52
C ALA A 149 5.73 -14.96 -4.02
N LEU A 150 5.96 -16.09 -3.34
CA LEU A 150 5.80 -16.17 -1.88
C LEU A 150 6.78 -15.26 -1.13
N TYR A 151 8.03 -15.15 -1.60
CA TYR A 151 9.00 -14.22 -1.03
C TYR A 151 8.55 -12.76 -1.17
N PHE A 152 8.05 -12.36 -2.35
CA PHE A 152 7.46 -11.03 -2.54
C PHE A 152 6.26 -10.82 -1.62
N ARG A 153 5.31 -11.76 -1.57
CA ARG A 153 4.12 -11.68 -0.72
C ARG A 153 4.46 -11.46 0.75
N TYR A 154 5.42 -12.21 1.28
CA TYR A 154 5.87 -12.04 2.67
C TYR A 154 6.57 -10.69 2.88
N THR A 155 7.36 -10.25 1.91
CA THR A 155 8.04 -8.94 1.96
C THR A 155 7.04 -7.80 1.98
N ILE A 156 6.03 -7.83 1.09
CA ILE A 156 5.02 -6.79 0.95
C ILE A 156 4.13 -6.74 2.20
N ARG A 157 3.69 -7.90 2.69
CA ARG A 157 2.76 -7.98 3.83
C ARG A 157 3.42 -7.68 5.18
N SER A 158 4.66 -8.16 5.38
CA SER A 158 5.32 -8.18 6.69
C SER A 158 6.60 -7.36 6.75
N GLY A 159 7.06 -6.82 5.62
CA GLY A 159 8.27 -6.02 5.50
C GLY A 159 9.57 -6.83 5.39
N LYS A 160 10.65 -6.15 5.00
CA LYS A 160 11.99 -6.74 4.79
C LYS A 160 12.56 -7.45 6.04
N SER A 161 12.20 -6.96 7.24
CA SER A 161 12.66 -7.54 8.51
C SER A 161 12.11 -8.95 8.76
N PHE A 162 10.92 -9.27 8.24
CA PHE A 162 10.33 -10.60 8.34
C PHE A 162 11.09 -11.61 7.49
N ILE A 163 11.40 -11.28 6.24
CA ILE A 163 12.15 -12.16 5.34
C ILE A 163 13.53 -12.52 5.90
N LYS A 164 14.22 -11.58 6.54
CA LYS A 164 15.50 -11.87 7.20
C LYS A 164 15.36 -12.92 8.32
N LYS A 165 14.27 -12.86 9.08
CA LYS A 165 13.96 -13.87 10.11
C LYS A 165 13.59 -15.21 9.48
N LEU A 166 12.82 -15.20 8.38
CA LEU A 166 12.49 -16.40 7.62
C LEU A 166 13.75 -17.10 7.11
N ASN A 167 14.73 -16.34 6.59
CA ASN A 167 16.01 -16.89 6.15
C ASN A 167 16.78 -17.58 7.27
N SER A 168 16.75 -17.03 8.49
CA SER A 168 17.34 -17.71 9.65
C SER A 168 16.57 -18.98 10.05
N ALA A 169 15.24 -18.97 9.91
CA ALA A 169 14.36 -20.09 10.29
C ALA A 169 14.42 -21.26 9.30
N LEU A 170 14.60 -20.98 7.99
CA LEU A 170 14.71 -22.00 6.95
C LEU A 170 15.98 -22.87 7.05
N ASN A 171 16.91 -22.54 7.95
CA ASN A 171 18.02 -23.44 8.29
C ASN A 171 17.56 -24.69 9.06
N ASP A 172 16.37 -24.66 9.67
CA ASP A 172 15.73 -25.83 10.25
C ASP A 172 15.05 -26.65 9.15
N GLU A 173 15.47 -27.91 9.00
CA GLU A 173 14.96 -28.84 7.99
C GLU A 173 13.44 -29.03 8.07
N LYS A 174 12.85 -28.95 9.27
CA LYS A 174 11.39 -29.06 9.43
C LYS A 174 10.67 -27.83 8.86
N VAL A 175 11.19 -26.65 9.14
CA VAL A 175 10.62 -25.38 8.66
C VAL A 175 10.80 -25.28 7.14
N TYR A 176 11.95 -25.73 6.63
CA TYR A 176 12.18 -25.82 5.19
C TYR A 176 11.18 -26.74 4.50
N ALA A 177 10.94 -27.94 5.06
CA ALA A 177 9.96 -28.88 4.51
C ALA A 177 8.51 -28.33 4.57
N GLU A 178 8.15 -27.56 5.61
CA GLU A 178 6.85 -26.88 5.67
C GLU A 178 6.72 -25.80 4.61
N PHE A 179 7.79 -25.02 4.39
CA PHE A 179 7.82 -24.00 3.35
C PHE A 179 7.68 -24.60 1.94
N GLU A 180 8.40 -25.68 1.63
CA GLU A 180 8.28 -26.35 0.32
C GLU A 180 6.86 -26.94 0.10
N LYS A 181 6.18 -27.42 1.16
CA LYS A 181 4.76 -27.79 1.07
C LYS A 181 3.86 -26.60 0.79
N GLU A 182 4.17 -25.42 1.33
CA GLU A 182 3.43 -24.20 1.02
C GLU A 182 3.62 -23.79 -0.45
N VAL A 183 4.83 -23.92 -0.99
CA VAL A 183 5.12 -23.70 -2.42
C VAL A 183 4.28 -24.65 -3.28
N ASP A 184 4.28 -25.95 -2.98
CA ASP A 184 3.48 -26.94 -3.71
C ASP A 184 1.98 -26.65 -3.64
N SER A 185 1.48 -26.30 -2.45
CA SER A 185 0.08 -25.91 -2.25
C SER A 185 -0.29 -24.66 -3.05
N PHE A 186 0.60 -23.67 -3.07
CA PHE A 186 0.42 -22.44 -3.84
C PHE A 186 0.43 -22.69 -5.35
N TYR A 187 1.32 -23.56 -5.83
CA TYR A 187 1.34 -23.99 -7.24
C TYR A 187 0.04 -24.69 -7.64
N LEU A 188 -0.43 -25.66 -6.86
CA LEU A 188 -1.66 -26.40 -7.16
C LEU A 188 -2.88 -25.46 -7.22
N LYS A 189 -3.02 -24.56 -6.25
CA LYS A 189 -4.09 -23.54 -6.24
C LYS A 189 -3.99 -22.62 -7.44
N SER A 190 -2.79 -22.14 -7.78
CA SER A 190 -2.57 -21.27 -8.93
C SER A 190 -2.93 -21.98 -10.24
N LYS A 191 -2.50 -23.23 -10.38
CA LYS A 191 -2.81 -24.09 -11.54
C LYS A 191 -4.32 -24.30 -11.69
N GLU A 192 -5.01 -24.60 -10.61
CA GLU A 192 -6.47 -24.75 -10.60
C GLU A 192 -7.16 -23.46 -11.06
N CYS A 193 -6.80 -22.31 -10.46
CA CYS A 193 -7.36 -21.02 -10.85
C CYS A 193 -7.12 -20.70 -12.33
N ILE A 194 -5.88 -20.81 -12.80
CA ILE A 194 -5.51 -20.40 -14.17
C ILE A 194 -6.13 -21.30 -15.23
N LEU A 195 -6.18 -22.62 -15.00
CA LEU A 195 -6.72 -23.56 -15.97
C LEU A 195 -8.25 -23.59 -15.97
N ASN A 196 -8.91 -23.32 -14.84
CA ASN A 196 -10.37 -23.27 -14.75
C ASN A 196 -10.96 -21.97 -15.30
N VAL A 197 -10.22 -20.85 -15.31
CA VAL A 197 -10.65 -19.58 -15.93
C VAL A 197 -10.90 -19.71 -17.44
N LYS A 198 -10.37 -20.75 -18.12
CA LYS A 198 -10.67 -21.03 -19.53
C LYS A 198 -12.05 -21.67 -19.79
N LYS A 199 -12.83 -22.00 -18.77
CA LYS A 199 -14.12 -22.71 -18.90
C LYS A 199 -15.37 -21.83 -18.75
N GLU A 200 -15.21 -20.52 -18.54
CA GLU A 200 -16.29 -19.52 -18.58
C GLU A 200 -16.17 -18.66 -19.84
#